data_AF-A0A0C3AAG4-F1
#
_entry.id   AF-A0A0C3AAG4-F1
#
_cell.length_a   1.000
_cell.length_b   1.000
_cell.length_c   1.000
_cell.angle_alpha   90.00
_cell.angle_beta   90.00
_cell.angle_gamma   90.00
#
_symmetry.space_group_name_H-M   'P 1'
#
loop_
_entity.id
_entity.type
_entity.pdbx_description
1 polymer ?
#
loop_
_entity_poly.entity_id
_entity_poly.type
_entity_poly.pdbx_seq_one_letter_code
_entity_poly.pdbx_strand_id
1 'polypeptide(L)' 'MIHASGLPKNLWGEAIMHATWLKNRSNRNSLGTKTPYEIMYKKAPNLSNLPVWGCRVKVHDTSGSKLDARA' A
#
# COMPACT_ATOMS: atom_id res chain seq x y z
N MET A 1 1.80 -8.45 12.64
CA MET A 1 1.79 -8.45 11.16
C MET A 1 3.10 -7.90 10.58
N ILE A 2 3.50 -6.65 10.88
CA ILE A 2 4.75 -6.06 10.36
C ILE A 2 6.01 -6.75 10.91
N HIS A 3 6.11 -6.95 12.24
CA HIS A 3 7.28 -7.61 12.84
C HIS A 3 7.53 -9.05 12.35
N ALA A 4 6.48 -9.78 11.97
CA ALA A 4 6.56 -11.15 11.49
C ALA A 4 6.67 -11.27 9.96
N SER A 5 6.65 -10.15 9.23
CA SER A 5 6.63 -10.14 7.76
C SER A 5 8.00 -10.25 7.10
N GLY A 6 9.09 -10.14 7.87
CA GLY A 6 10.45 -10.09 7.34
C GLY A 6 10.77 -8.80 6.57
N LEU A 7 9.89 -7.79 6.60
CA LEU A 7 10.10 -6.53 5.91
C LEU A 7 11.27 -5.73 6.54
N PRO A 8 12.20 -5.21 5.73
CA PRO A 8 13.19 -4.23 6.17
C PRO A 8 12.56 -3.06 6.93
N LYS A 9 13.22 -2.58 7.99
CA LYS A 9 12.69 -1.51 8.88
C LYS A 9 12.38 -0.21 8.13
N ASN A 10 13.15 0.11 7.10
CA ASN A 10 12.92 1.30 6.27
C ASN A 10 11.60 1.26 5.49
N LEU A 11 10.97 0.09 5.32
CA LEU A 11 9.70 -0.06 4.62
C LEU A 11 8.47 -0.11 5.55
N TRP A 12 8.67 0.04 6.86
CA TRP A 12 7.58 -0.10 7.83
C TRP A 12 6.58 1.07 7.75
N GLY A 13 7.04 2.28 7.39
CA GLY A 13 6.15 3.43 7.21
C GLY A 13 5.17 3.19 6.06
N GLU A 14 5.70 2.75 4.93
CA GLU A 14 4.98 2.40 3.71
C GLU A 14 3.99 1.26 3.96
N ALA A 15 4.42 0.25 4.72
CA ALA A 15 3.56 -0.85 5.15
C ALA A 15 2.32 -0.36 5.92
N ILE A 16 2.52 0.54 6.90
CA ILE A 16 1.43 1.10 7.72
C ILE A 16 0.52 1.99 6.88
N MET A 17 1.09 2.82 6.01
CA MET A 17 0.32 3.66 5.09
C MET A 17 -0.55 2.80 4.16
N HIS A 18 -0.01 1.73 3.60
CA HIS A 18 -0.77 0.82 2.75
C HIS A 18 -1.88 0.10 3.51
N ALA A 19 -1.60 -0.42 4.71
CA ALA A 19 -2.61 -1.06 5.57
C ALA A 19 -3.74 -0.08 5.94
N THR A 20 -3.40 1.18 6.23
CA THR A 20 -4.39 2.23 6.54
C THR A 20 -5.20 2.60 5.29
N TRP A 21 -4.56 2.70 4.14
CA TRP A 21 -5.20 2.96 2.86
C TRP A 21 -6.24 1.88 2.50
N LEU A 22 -5.88 0.61 2.72
CA LEU A 22 -6.76 -0.54 2.57
C LEU A 22 -7.93 -0.47 3.55
N LYS A 23 -7.64 -0.27 4.84
CA LYS A 23 -8.67 -0.20 5.90
C LYS A 23 -9.73 0.88 5.62
N ASN A 24 -9.35 1.98 4.98
CA ASN A 24 -10.29 3.06 4.61
C ASN A 24 -11.12 2.75 3.37
N ARG A 25 -10.72 1.77 2.55
CA ARG A 25 -11.39 1.37 1.30
C ARG A 25 -12.02 -0.02 1.35
N SER A 26 -11.76 -0.77 2.42
CA SER A 26 -12.48 -2.00 2.72
C SER A 26 -13.78 -1.69 3.44
N ASN A 27 -14.80 -2.51 3.19
CA ASN A 27 -16.06 -2.37 3.88
C ASN A 27 -15.87 -2.71 5.38
N ARG A 28 -16.56 -1.97 6.25
CA ARG A 28 -16.54 -2.20 7.70
C ARG A 28 -17.97 -2.48 8.14
N ASN A 29 -18.18 -3.56 8.89
CA ASN A 29 -19.52 -3.97 9.36
C ASN A 29 -20.29 -2.83 10.06
N SER A 30 -19.59 -1.92 10.75
CA SER A 30 -20.22 -0.76 11.43
C SER A 30 -20.72 0.33 10.49
N LEU A 31 -20.37 0.31 9.20
CA LEU A 31 -20.74 1.30 8.19
C LEU A 31 -21.71 0.73 7.13
N GLY A 32 -22.25 -0.47 7.39
CA GLY A 32 -23.16 -1.16 6.48
C GLY A 32 -22.46 -1.61 5.20
N THR A 33 -22.95 -1.13 4.04
CA THR A 33 -22.42 -1.47 2.71
C THR A 33 -21.39 -0.46 2.19
N LYS A 34 -21.15 0.64 2.91
CA LYS A 34 -20.26 1.72 2.47
C LYS A 34 -18.91 1.70 3.16
N THR A 35 -17.87 1.94 2.38
CA THR A 35 -16.50 2.12 2.87
C THR A 35 -16.32 3.53 3.48
N PRO A 36 -15.39 3.72 4.43
CA PRO A 36 -15.03 5.05 4.92
C PRO A 36 -14.69 6.04 3.79
N TYR A 37 -14.01 5.57 2.74
CA TYR A 37 -13.69 6.33 1.54
C TYR A 37 -14.95 6.83 0.82
N GLU A 38 -15.95 5.97 0.61
CA GLU A 38 -17.22 6.37 -0.01
C GLU A 38 -18.01 7.37 0.83
N ILE A 39 -17.95 7.25 2.15
CA ILE A 39 -18.63 8.19 3.04
C ILE A 39 -18.00 9.58 2.94
N MET A 40 -16.68 9.65 2.92
CA MET A 40 -15.91 10.89 2.87
C MET A 40 -15.99 11.56 1.49
N TYR A 41 -15.75 10.81 0.42
CA TYR A 41 -15.61 11.34 -0.94
C TYR A 41 -16.86 11.18 -1.81
N LYS A 42 -17.91 10.54 -1.29
CA LYS A 42 -19.17 10.24 -2.01
C LYS A 42 -18.96 9.47 -3.33
N LYS A 43 -17.84 8.73 -3.44
CA LYS A 43 -17.41 7.99 -4.63
C LYS A 43 -16.82 6.64 -4.23
N ALA A 44 -17.10 5.60 -5.03
CA ALA A 44 -16.48 4.29 -4.86
C ALA A 44 -14.95 4.34 -5.02
N PRO A 45 -14.17 3.65 -4.17
CA PRO A 45 -12.73 3.58 -4.34
C PRO A 45 -12.39 2.78 -5.61
N ASN A 46 -11.44 3.29 -6.40
CA ASN A 46 -10.85 2.49 -7.48
C ASN A 46 -9.77 1.56 -6.89
N LEU A 47 -9.98 0.26 -7.01
CA LEU A 47 -9.07 -0.79 -6.53
C LEU A 47 -8.42 -1.60 -7.67
N SER A 48 -8.58 -1.19 -8.93
CA SER A 48 -8.19 -1.98 -10.11
C SER A 48 -6.69 -2.33 -10.16
N ASN A 49 -5.84 -1.47 -9.58
CA ASN A 49 -4.38 -1.63 -9.60
C ASN A 49 -3.82 -1.89 -8.19
N LEU A 50 -4.60 -2.49 -7.29
CA LEU A 50 -4.15 -2.78 -5.93
C LEU A 50 -3.15 -3.96 -5.94
N PRO A 51 -1.87 -3.75 -5.60
CA PRO A 51 -0.93 -4.85 -5.49
C PRO A 51 -1.28 -5.77 -4.31
N VAL A 52 -1.07 -7.07 -4.49
CA VAL A 52 -1.17 -8.05 -3.40
C VAL A 52 -0.04 -7.83 -2.40
N TRP A 53 -0.35 -7.93 -1.10
CA TRP A 53 0.66 -7.82 -0.05
C TRP A 53 1.78 -8.86 -0.27
N GLY A 54 3.04 -8.41 -0.18
CA GLY A 54 4.21 -9.26 -0.42
C GLY A 54 4.56 -9.47 -1.89
N CYS A 55 3.90 -8.81 -2.84
CA CYS A 55 4.34 -8.83 -4.23
C CYS A 55 5.76 -8.23 -4.38
N ARG A 56 6.51 -8.74 -5.36
CA ARG A 56 7.82 -8.17 -5.71
C ARG A 56 7.62 -6.82 -6.39
N VAL A 57 8.22 -5.79 -5.81
CA VAL A 57 8.24 -4.43 -6.36
C VAL A 57 9.68 -4.00 -6.67
N LYS A 58 9.84 -3.15 -7.68
CA LYS A 58 11.13 -2.51 -7.96
C LYS A 58 11.16 -1.17 -7.23
N VAL A 59 12.16 -0.98 -6.39
CA VAL A 59 12.42 0.32 -5.75
C VAL A 59 13.39 1.09 -6.64
N HIS A 60 13.08 2.36 -6.89
CA HIS A 60 14.03 3.23 -7.59
C HIS A 60 15.13 3.63 -6.61
N ASP A 61 16.32 3.09 -6.83
CA ASP A 61 17.53 3.54 -6.15
C ASP A 61 18.06 4.81 -6.84
N THR A 62 18.08 5.91 -6.09
CA THR A 62 18.55 7.22 -6.57
C THR A 62 20.06 7.41 -6.42
N SER A 63 20.75 6.44 -5.81
CA SER A 63 22.21 6.52 -5.62
C SER A 63 22.99 6.25 -6.91
N GLY A 64 22.40 5.55 -7.88
CA GLY A 64 23.00 5.25 -9.17
C GLY A 64 22.65 6.25 -10.27
N SER A 65 23.64 6.60 -11.11
CA SER A 65 23.42 7.28 -12.39
C SER A 65 22.79 6.31 -13.39
N LYS A 66 21.94 6.82 -14.30
CA LYS A 66 21.37 6.04 -15.42
C LYS A 66 22.43 5.34 -16.28
N LEU A 67 23.67 5.84 -16.25
CA LEU A 67 24.78 5.38 -17.07
C LEU A 67 25.76 4.48 -16.31
N ASP A 68 25.55 4.22 -15.02
CA ASP A 68 26.44 3.31 -14.30
C ASP A 68 26.28 1.88 -14.82
N ALA A 69 27.40 1.15 -14.87
CA ALA A 69 27.41 -0.24 -15.30
C ALA A 69 26.53 -1.08 -14.35
N ARG A 70 25.57 -1.80 -14.93
CA ARG A 70 24.75 -2.75 -14.16
C ARG A 70 25.57 -4.01 -13.92
N ALA A 71 25.71 -4.40 -12.64
CA ALA A 71 26.22 -5.70 -12.23
C ALA A 71 25.18 -6.80 -12.45
#